data_AF-A0A925U162-F1
#
_entry.id   AF-A0A925U162-F1
#
_cell.length_a   1.000
_cell.length_b   1.000
_cell.length_c   1.000
_cell.angle_alpha   90.00
_cell.angle_beta   90.00
_cell.angle_gamma   90.00
#
_symmetry.space_group_name_H-M   'P 1'
#
loop_
_entity.id
_entity.type
_entity.pdbx_description
1 polymer ?
#
loop_
_entity_poly.entity_id
_entity_poly.type
_entity_poly.pdbx_seq_one_letter_code
_entity_poly.pdbx_strand_id
1 'polypeptide(L)'
;MKMLLVGLVCFGAVANGAFAQDMRERCGAYAEEAAKQEAQNRTQACGFEGPRWSIAASSHLAWCQTFPQLAVSEQRERAKLLQRCTQGAREGARKAACDHYAAIAEAQAASNAKAACEFSGPRWSVGRDIHFNWCMTQRPGPLDEEMTARERGLSLCFAYINDYSDYGGDCDGVARRSVQQNETNNVQRCGLQGRDWISDYQTHKRYCEESLPGVRLDGLRNRQRQLQACSGN
;
A
#
# COMPACT_ATOMS: atom_id res chain seq x y z
N MET A 1 -60.60 -78.38 -15.62
CA MET A 1 -59.25 -78.05 -16.15
C MET A 1 -59.15 -76.54 -16.33
N LYS A 2 -58.45 -75.85 -15.42
CA LYS A 2 -57.99 -74.47 -15.61
C LYS A 2 -56.53 -74.46 -15.22
N MET A 3 -55.69 -74.26 -16.23
CA MET A 3 -54.24 -74.16 -16.15
C MET A 3 -53.83 -72.68 -16.13
N LEU A 4 -52.59 -72.44 -15.67
CA LEU A 4 -51.76 -71.22 -15.84
C LEU A 4 -52.06 -70.07 -14.87
N LEU A 5 -51.11 -69.29 -14.36
CA LEU A 5 -49.68 -69.11 -14.65
C LEU A 5 -49.07 -68.42 -13.41
N VAL A 6 -48.07 -69.01 -12.75
CA VAL A 6 -47.31 -68.32 -11.69
C VAL A 6 -46.13 -67.63 -12.35
N GLY A 7 -46.22 -66.31 -12.51
CA GLY A 7 -45.13 -65.47 -13.01
C GLY A 7 -44.14 -65.17 -11.89
N LEU A 8 -42.95 -65.77 -11.97
CA LEU A 8 -41.81 -65.43 -11.12
C LEU A 8 -41.14 -64.16 -11.69
N VAL A 9 -41.32 -63.01 -11.03
CA VAL A 9 -40.59 -61.79 -11.36
C VAL A 9 -39.28 -61.78 -10.58
N CYS A 10 -38.17 -62.06 -11.26
CA CYS A 10 -36.83 -61.85 -10.73
C CYS A 10 -36.53 -60.35 -10.67
N PHE A 11 -36.62 -59.74 -9.49
CA PHE A 11 -35.99 -58.45 -9.22
C PHE A 11 -34.48 -58.65 -9.09
N GLY A 12 -33.78 -58.54 -10.22
CA GLY A 12 -32.32 -58.54 -10.29
C GLY A 12 -31.73 -57.29 -9.61
N ALA A 13 -30.69 -57.51 -8.83
CA ALA A 13 -29.96 -56.52 -8.04
C ALA A 13 -29.34 -55.39 -8.90
N VAL A 14 -29.74 -54.13 -8.66
CA VAL A 14 -29.16 -52.93 -9.31
C VAL A 14 -28.37 -52.03 -8.33
N ALA A 15 -28.14 -52.46 -7.09
CA ALA A 15 -27.64 -51.59 -6.02
C ALA A 15 -26.11 -51.35 -6.02
N ASN A 16 -25.31 -52.10 -6.79
CA ASN A 16 -23.84 -52.05 -6.68
C ASN A 16 -23.15 -50.99 -7.56
N GLY A 17 -23.84 -50.42 -8.56
CA GLY A 17 -23.25 -49.45 -9.50
C GLY A 17 -23.13 -48.03 -8.94
N ALA A 18 -24.12 -47.58 -8.17
CA ALA A 18 -24.22 -46.20 -7.70
C ALA A 18 -23.11 -45.82 -6.71
N PHE A 19 -22.75 -46.71 -5.78
CA PHE A 19 -21.69 -46.48 -4.81
C PHE A 19 -20.30 -46.41 -5.45
N ALA A 20 -20.03 -47.29 -6.43
CA ALA A 20 -18.75 -47.29 -7.14
C ALA A 20 -18.56 -46.03 -8.00
N GLN A 21 -19.66 -45.52 -8.57
CA GLN A 21 -19.65 -44.28 -9.36
C GLN A 21 -19.45 -43.05 -8.46
N ASP A 22 -20.17 -42.94 -7.35
CA ASP A 22 -20.02 -41.84 -6.36
C ASP A 22 -18.59 -41.79 -5.79
N MET A 23 -17.99 -42.94 -5.46
CA MET A 23 -16.61 -43.00 -4.97
C MET A 23 -15.61 -42.52 -6.04
N ARG A 24 -15.80 -42.93 -7.29
CA ARG A 24 -14.91 -42.54 -8.40
C ARG A 24 -14.96 -41.04 -8.65
N GLU A 25 -16.14 -40.44 -8.63
CA GLU A 25 -16.32 -39.00 -8.80
C GLU A 25 -15.70 -38.22 -7.65
N ARG A 26 -15.99 -38.61 -6.40
CA ARG A 26 -15.45 -37.94 -5.20
C ARG A 26 -13.92 -38.01 -5.12
N CYS A 27 -13.34 -39.18 -5.38
CA CYS A 27 -11.90 -39.35 -5.39
C CYS A 27 -11.22 -38.69 -6.60
N GLY A 28 -11.89 -38.63 -7.75
CA GLY A 28 -11.43 -37.87 -8.90
C GLY A 28 -11.32 -36.38 -8.59
N ALA A 29 -12.38 -35.79 -8.04
CA ALA A 29 -12.40 -34.38 -7.65
C ALA A 29 -11.32 -34.04 -6.61
N TYR A 30 -11.18 -34.89 -5.58
CA TYR A 30 -10.09 -34.75 -4.60
C TYR A 30 -8.71 -34.79 -5.26
N ALA A 31 -8.48 -35.74 -6.16
CA ALA A 31 -7.19 -35.94 -6.80
C ALA A 31 -6.76 -34.76 -7.68
N GLU A 32 -7.69 -34.22 -8.45
CA GLU A 32 -7.46 -33.02 -9.26
C GLU A 32 -7.17 -31.79 -8.40
N GLU A 33 -7.96 -31.57 -7.34
CA GLU A 33 -7.75 -30.44 -6.45
C GLU A 33 -6.43 -30.56 -5.67
N ALA A 34 -6.07 -31.76 -5.22
CA ALA A 34 -4.80 -32.00 -4.55
C ALA A 34 -3.61 -31.69 -5.48
N ALA A 35 -3.69 -32.04 -6.76
CA ALA A 35 -2.66 -31.67 -7.75
C ALA A 35 -2.59 -30.14 -7.99
N LYS A 36 -3.72 -29.44 -8.06
CA LYS A 36 -3.76 -27.97 -8.14
C LYS A 36 -3.14 -27.32 -6.90
N GLN A 37 -3.46 -27.82 -5.72
CA GLN A 37 -2.89 -27.35 -4.45
C GLN A 37 -1.36 -27.56 -4.41
N GLU A 38 -0.83 -28.63 -5.01
CA GLU A 38 0.63 -28.80 -5.15
C GLU A 38 1.24 -27.80 -6.15
N ALA A 39 0.57 -27.53 -7.27
CA ALA A 39 1.01 -26.46 -8.16
C ALA A 39 1.04 -25.10 -7.43
N GLN A 40 0.07 -24.82 -6.56
CA GLN A 40 0.07 -23.64 -5.71
C GLN A 40 1.22 -23.65 -4.69
N ASN A 41 1.47 -24.76 -4.00
CA ASN A 41 2.61 -24.94 -3.08
C ASN A 41 3.94 -24.54 -3.75
N ARG A 42 4.16 -24.99 -4.99
CA ARG A 42 5.36 -24.64 -5.77
C ARG A 42 5.37 -23.17 -6.20
N THR A 43 4.26 -22.68 -6.74
CA THR A 43 4.15 -21.30 -7.25
C THR A 43 4.35 -20.27 -6.14
N GLN A 44 3.87 -20.56 -4.95
CA GLN A 44 4.01 -19.72 -3.76
C GLN A 44 5.29 -20.03 -2.95
N ALA A 45 6.14 -20.96 -3.44
CA ALA A 45 7.35 -21.40 -2.78
C ALA A 45 7.16 -21.79 -1.30
N CYS A 46 6.04 -22.46 -0.98
CA CYS A 46 5.71 -22.83 0.39
C CYS A 46 6.60 -23.96 0.96
N GLY A 47 7.25 -24.74 0.08
CA GLY A 47 8.24 -25.75 0.48
C GLY A 47 7.64 -27.00 1.14
N PHE A 48 6.34 -27.26 0.98
CA PHE A 48 5.77 -28.51 1.47
C PHE A 48 6.19 -29.69 0.56
N GLU A 49 6.56 -30.83 1.17
CA GLU A 49 7.13 -31.97 0.45
C GLU A 49 6.48 -33.30 0.87
N GLY A 50 6.87 -34.39 0.19
CA GLY A 50 6.45 -35.76 0.48
C GLY A 50 5.25 -36.25 -0.35
N PRO A 51 4.79 -37.51 -0.15
CA PRO A 51 3.73 -38.12 -0.96
C PRO A 51 2.42 -37.34 -0.95
N ARG A 52 2.14 -36.67 0.18
CA ARG A 52 1.02 -35.74 0.35
C ARG A 52 1.03 -34.64 -0.71
N TRP A 53 2.19 -34.18 -1.15
CA TRP A 53 2.38 -33.09 -2.10
C TRP A 53 2.88 -33.59 -3.47
N SER A 54 2.42 -34.78 -3.88
CA SER A 54 2.65 -35.25 -5.26
C SER A 54 1.96 -34.35 -6.28
N ILE A 55 2.60 -34.09 -7.41
CA ILE A 55 1.99 -33.38 -8.54
C ILE A 55 1.07 -34.30 -9.37
N ALA A 56 1.22 -35.62 -9.22
CA ALA A 56 0.46 -36.61 -9.97
C ALA A 56 -0.91 -36.82 -9.32
N ALA A 57 -1.98 -36.41 -10.01
CA ALA A 57 -3.35 -36.69 -9.59
C ALA A 57 -3.61 -38.20 -9.40
N SER A 58 -2.97 -39.06 -10.19
CA SER A 58 -3.08 -40.51 -10.03
C SER A 58 -2.61 -41.01 -8.65
N SER A 59 -1.60 -40.38 -8.03
CA SER A 59 -1.17 -40.72 -6.66
C SER A 59 -2.26 -40.38 -5.64
N HIS A 60 -2.90 -39.22 -5.78
CA HIS A 60 -3.99 -38.78 -4.89
C HIS A 60 -5.24 -39.63 -5.07
N LEU A 61 -5.54 -40.02 -6.32
CA LEU A 61 -6.65 -40.91 -6.64
C LEU A 61 -6.46 -42.28 -5.96
N ALA A 62 -5.28 -42.88 -6.07
CA ALA A 62 -4.97 -44.16 -5.43
C ALA A 62 -5.06 -44.08 -3.89
N TRP A 63 -4.58 -42.98 -3.31
CA TRP A 63 -4.70 -42.75 -1.86
C TRP A 63 -6.18 -42.62 -1.42
N CYS A 64 -6.98 -41.83 -2.15
CA CYS A 64 -8.40 -41.64 -1.82
C CYS A 64 -9.19 -42.94 -1.96
N GLN A 65 -8.90 -43.78 -2.95
CA GLN A 65 -9.55 -45.09 -3.08
C GLN A 65 -9.27 -45.99 -1.88
N THR A 66 -8.14 -45.81 -1.20
CA THR A 66 -7.80 -46.53 0.03
C THR A 66 -8.46 -45.92 1.27
N PHE A 67 -8.63 -44.58 1.29
CA PHE A 67 -9.14 -43.83 2.44
C PHE A 67 -10.21 -42.79 2.05
N PRO A 68 -11.34 -43.18 1.44
CA PRO A 68 -12.28 -42.23 0.83
C PRO A 68 -12.94 -41.30 1.84
N GLN A 69 -13.12 -41.76 3.08
CA GLN A 69 -13.66 -40.96 4.18
C GLN A 69 -12.73 -39.83 4.64
N LEU A 70 -11.43 -39.89 4.32
CA LEU A 70 -10.43 -38.89 4.73
C LEU A 70 -10.19 -37.81 3.68
N ALA A 71 -10.66 -37.97 2.43
CA ALA A 71 -10.36 -37.04 1.35
C ALA A 71 -10.81 -35.60 1.64
N VAL A 72 -11.99 -35.41 2.23
CA VAL A 72 -12.52 -34.08 2.55
C VAL A 72 -11.71 -33.39 3.65
N SER A 73 -11.34 -34.11 4.72
CA SER A 73 -10.54 -33.53 5.80
C SER A 73 -9.12 -33.24 5.34
N GLU A 74 -8.53 -34.13 4.54
CA GLU A 74 -7.21 -33.95 3.96
C GLU A 74 -7.14 -32.72 3.05
N GLN A 75 -8.10 -32.56 2.14
CA GLN A 75 -8.20 -31.38 1.27
C GLN A 75 -8.33 -30.07 2.07
N ARG A 76 -9.08 -30.07 3.17
CA ARG A 76 -9.20 -28.91 4.07
C ARG A 76 -7.89 -28.58 4.76
N GLU A 77 -7.16 -29.58 5.24
CA GLU A 77 -5.86 -29.36 5.90
C GLU A 77 -4.80 -28.83 4.92
N ARG A 78 -4.78 -29.32 3.68
CA ARG A 78 -3.93 -28.78 2.61
C ARG A 78 -4.25 -27.32 2.32
N ALA A 79 -5.54 -26.99 2.19
CA ALA A 79 -5.97 -25.61 1.97
C ALA A 79 -5.54 -24.68 3.12
N LYS A 80 -5.65 -25.12 4.39
CA LYS A 80 -5.16 -24.36 5.55
C LYS A 80 -3.64 -24.14 5.52
N LEU A 81 -2.86 -25.15 5.12
CA LEU A 81 -1.41 -25.03 5.00
C LEU A 81 -1.01 -23.99 3.94
N LEU A 82 -1.63 -24.03 2.76
CA LEU A 82 -1.41 -23.05 1.70
C LEU A 82 -1.86 -21.64 2.10
N GLN A 83 -2.98 -21.53 2.79
CA GLN A 83 -3.47 -20.26 3.32
C GLN A 83 -2.45 -19.63 4.28
N ARG A 84 -1.89 -20.41 5.21
CA ARG A 84 -0.84 -19.94 6.12
C ARG A 84 0.42 -19.49 5.38
N CYS A 85 0.87 -20.25 4.40
CA CYS A 85 1.99 -19.86 3.54
C CYS A 85 1.73 -18.52 2.82
N THR A 86 0.55 -18.37 2.20
CA THR A 86 0.17 -17.12 1.54
C THR A 86 0.13 -15.94 2.51
N GLN A 87 -0.38 -16.16 3.73
CA GLN A 87 -0.40 -15.13 4.77
C GLN A 87 1.01 -14.73 5.22
N GLY A 88 1.91 -15.70 5.45
CA GLY A 88 3.30 -15.43 5.78
C GLY A 88 4.04 -14.66 4.67
N ALA A 89 3.82 -15.04 3.40
CA ALA A 89 4.39 -14.29 2.27
C ALA A 89 3.87 -12.85 2.21
N ARG A 90 2.57 -12.63 2.45
CA ARG A 90 1.96 -11.29 2.52
C ARG A 90 2.50 -10.47 3.68
N GLU A 91 2.69 -11.08 4.85
CA GLU A 91 3.29 -10.42 6.01
C GLU A 91 4.74 -10.03 5.73
N GLY A 92 5.54 -10.92 5.14
CA GLY A 92 6.91 -10.63 4.70
C GLY A 92 6.98 -9.48 3.71
N ALA A 93 6.14 -9.50 2.67
CA ALA A 93 6.05 -8.41 1.69
C ALA A 93 5.63 -7.09 2.33
N ARG A 94 4.68 -7.11 3.27
CA ARG A 94 4.26 -5.91 4.02
C ARG A 94 5.39 -5.37 4.88
N LYS A 95 6.13 -6.24 5.57
CA LYS A 95 7.29 -5.84 6.38
C LYS A 95 8.36 -5.18 5.51
N ALA A 96 8.66 -5.75 4.34
CA ALA A 96 9.62 -5.17 3.39
C ALA A 96 9.16 -3.80 2.87
N ALA A 97 7.88 -3.64 2.52
CA ALA A 97 7.32 -2.37 2.10
C ALA A 97 7.39 -1.30 3.22
N CYS A 98 7.04 -1.68 4.46
CA CYS A 98 7.14 -0.79 5.61
C CYS A 98 8.57 -0.40 5.95
N ASP A 99 9.52 -1.31 5.80
CA ASP A 99 10.93 -1.03 6.00
C ASP A 99 11.48 -0.04 4.96
N HIS A 100 11.09 -0.22 3.69
CA HIS A 100 11.42 0.71 2.62
C HIS A 100 10.84 2.12 2.87
N TYR A 101 9.56 2.19 3.19
CA TYR A 101 8.91 3.45 3.57
C TYR A 101 9.62 4.13 4.74
N ALA A 102 9.95 3.38 5.80
CA ALA A 102 10.59 3.93 6.97
C ALA A 102 11.96 4.55 6.68
N ALA A 103 12.75 3.90 5.82
CA ALA A 103 14.04 4.43 5.37
C ALA A 103 13.88 5.73 4.56
N ILE A 104 12.90 5.80 3.66
CA ILE A 104 12.61 7.03 2.91
C ILE A 104 12.13 8.14 3.85
N ALA A 105 11.22 7.83 4.77
CA ALA A 105 10.65 8.79 5.69
C ALA A 105 11.71 9.40 6.63
N GLU A 106 12.65 8.59 7.13
CA GLU A 106 13.83 9.03 7.89
C GLU A 106 14.72 9.96 7.06
N ALA A 107 15.07 9.58 5.82
CA ALA A 107 15.88 10.41 4.94
C ALA A 107 15.22 11.75 4.62
N GLN A 108 13.90 11.75 4.42
CA GLN A 108 13.10 12.96 4.21
C GLN A 108 13.04 13.84 5.47
N ALA A 109 12.94 13.25 6.67
CA ALA A 109 12.98 13.97 7.93
C ALA A 109 14.35 14.62 8.17
N ALA A 110 15.43 13.90 7.89
CA ALA A 110 16.78 14.45 7.94
C ALA A 110 16.95 15.61 6.95
N SER A 111 16.38 15.48 5.75
CA SER A 111 16.38 16.54 4.73
C SER A 111 15.60 17.78 5.17
N ASN A 112 14.42 17.60 5.77
CA ASN A 112 13.63 18.67 6.38
C ASN A 112 14.43 19.44 7.45
N ALA A 113 15.15 18.72 8.32
CA ALA A 113 15.99 19.33 9.35
C ALA A 113 17.19 20.08 8.74
N LYS A 114 17.91 19.45 7.80
CA LYS A 114 19.08 20.04 7.14
C LYS A 114 18.73 21.33 6.38
N ALA A 115 17.57 21.35 5.74
CA ALA A 115 17.11 22.48 4.95
C ALA A 115 16.33 23.53 5.76
N ALA A 116 16.18 23.34 7.08
CA ALA A 116 15.39 24.23 7.94
C ALA A 116 13.97 24.49 7.39
N CYS A 117 13.31 23.43 6.91
CA CYS A 117 11.94 23.48 6.40
C CYS A 117 10.88 23.60 7.52
N GLU A 118 11.30 23.40 8.78
CA GLU A 118 10.47 23.55 10.00
C GLU A 118 9.27 22.62 10.10
N PHE A 119 9.17 21.59 9.24
CA PHE A 119 8.13 20.58 9.42
C PHE A 119 8.39 19.77 10.70
N SER A 120 7.33 19.47 11.45
CA SER A 120 7.43 18.91 12.79
C SER A 120 6.35 17.85 13.07
N GLY A 121 6.41 17.24 14.25
CA GLY A 121 5.49 16.17 14.69
C GLY A 121 5.94 14.76 14.28
N PRO A 122 5.18 13.71 14.64
CA PRO A 122 5.57 12.31 14.43
C PRO A 122 5.92 11.97 12.99
N ARG A 123 5.23 12.62 12.04
CA ARG A 123 5.49 12.54 10.61
C ARG A 123 6.95 12.90 10.26
N TRP A 124 7.51 13.93 10.85
CA TRP A 124 8.86 14.40 10.53
C TRP A 124 9.92 13.95 11.55
N SER A 125 9.63 12.89 12.29
CA SER A 125 10.61 12.23 13.15
C SER A 125 11.75 11.64 12.32
N VAL A 126 12.97 11.66 12.85
CA VAL A 126 14.14 10.99 12.25
C VAL A 126 14.25 9.51 12.67
N GLY A 127 13.37 9.01 13.55
CA GLY A 127 13.40 7.60 13.96
C GLY A 127 12.78 6.68 12.91
N ARG A 128 13.58 5.80 12.29
CA ARG A 128 13.10 4.77 11.34
C ARG A 128 12.08 3.82 11.97
N ASP A 129 12.30 3.41 13.22
CA ASP A 129 11.41 2.53 13.97
C ASP A 129 10.00 3.13 14.16
N ILE A 130 9.91 4.44 14.36
CA ILE A 130 8.64 5.16 14.46
C ILE A 130 7.86 5.05 13.15
N HIS A 131 8.51 5.28 12.01
CA HIS A 131 7.87 5.17 10.69
C HIS A 131 7.48 3.74 10.36
N PHE A 132 8.35 2.78 10.68
CA PHE A 132 8.08 1.36 10.49
C PHE A 132 6.86 0.91 11.30
N ASN A 133 6.82 1.25 12.59
CA ASN A 133 5.72 0.90 13.47
C ASN A 133 4.40 1.55 13.03
N TRP A 134 4.44 2.83 12.63
CA TRP A 134 3.27 3.49 12.05
C TRP A 134 2.77 2.75 10.81
N CYS A 135 3.65 2.42 9.86
CA CYS A 135 3.29 1.70 8.63
C CYS A 135 2.63 0.34 8.93
N MET A 136 3.16 -0.40 9.91
CA MET A 136 2.60 -1.70 10.30
C MET A 136 1.18 -1.59 10.90
N THR A 137 0.75 -0.40 11.33
CA THR A 137 -0.65 -0.16 11.75
C THR A 137 -1.57 0.25 10.59
N GLN A 138 -1.01 0.73 9.47
CA GLN A 138 -1.79 1.19 8.32
C GLN A 138 -2.18 0.06 7.37
N ARG A 139 -3.33 0.21 6.68
CA ARG A 139 -3.65 -0.63 5.52
C ARG A 139 -2.68 -0.31 4.35
N PRO A 140 -2.53 -1.19 3.33
CA PRO A 140 -1.55 -0.95 2.26
C PRO A 140 -1.75 0.33 1.43
N GLY A 141 -2.99 0.81 1.23
CA GLY A 141 -3.28 1.98 0.38
C GLY A 141 -2.68 3.32 0.84
N PRO A 142 -2.78 3.70 2.13
CA PRO A 142 -2.25 4.96 2.66
C PRO A 142 -0.74 5.23 2.50
N LEU A 143 0.08 4.26 2.09
CA LEU A 143 1.54 4.42 2.08
C LEU A 143 2.02 5.37 0.98
N ASP A 144 1.51 5.20 -0.24
CA ASP A 144 1.91 6.00 -1.40
C ASP A 144 1.43 7.45 -1.26
N GLU A 145 0.24 7.64 -0.71
CA GLU A 145 -0.31 8.97 -0.40
C GLU A 145 0.56 9.70 0.63
N GLU A 146 1.00 9.01 1.68
CA GLU A 146 1.89 9.57 2.70
C GLU A 146 3.24 9.96 2.09
N MET A 147 3.88 9.06 1.32
CA MET A 147 5.14 9.36 0.63
C MET A 147 5.03 10.56 -0.30
N THR A 148 3.97 10.60 -1.11
CA THR A 148 3.70 11.70 -2.05
C THR A 148 3.53 13.03 -1.32
N ALA A 149 2.79 13.03 -0.21
CA ALA A 149 2.55 14.25 0.55
C ALA A 149 3.82 14.76 1.26
N ARG A 150 4.71 13.87 1.71
CA ARG A 150 6.04 14.26 2.25
C ARG A 150 6.94 14.84 1.17
N GLU A 151 7.01 14.16 0.03
CA GLU A 151 7.81 14.58 -1.13
C GLU A 151 7.36 15.95 -1.64
N ARG A 152 6.04 16.17 -1.73
CA ARG A 152 5.47 17.47 -2.07
C ARG A 152 5.86 18.55 -1.05
N GLY A 153 5.80 18.25 0.24
CA GLY A 153 6.21 19.18 1.31
C GLY A 153 7.68 19.60 1.17
N LEU A 154 8.58 18.63 1.00
CA LEU A 154 10.01 18.90 0.79
C LEU A 154 10.28 19.64 -0.52
N SER A 155 9.61 19.26 -1.61
CA SER A 155 9.78 19.92 -2.91
C SER A 155 9.41 21.40 -2.83
N LEU A 156 8.32 21.73 -2.14
CA LEU A 156 7.91 23.12 -1.91
C LEU A 156 8.94 23.87 -1.05
N CYS A 157 9.47 23.23 -0.01
CA CYS A 157 10.52 23.82 0.81
C CYS A 157 11.81 24.08 0.01
N PHE A 158 12.27 23.10 -0.77
CA PHE A 158 13.48 23.21 -1.56
C PHE A 158 13.33 24.23 -2.68
N ALA A 159 12.17 24.29 -3.34
CA ALA A 159 11.88 25.35 -4.31
C ALA A 159 11.93 26.74 -3.65
N TYR A 160 11.45 26.85 -2.41
CA TYR A 160 11.54 28.09 -1.65
C TYR A 160 13.00 28.48 -1.35
N ILE A 161 13.83 27.53 -0.89
CA ILE A 161 15.25 27.74 -0.56
C ILE A 161 16.09 28.04 -1.81
N ASN A 162 15.88 27.30 -2.90
CA ASN A 162 16.66 27.45 -4.12
C ASN A 162 16.32 28.76 -4.84
N ASP A 163 15.06 29.18 -4.86
CA ASP A 163 14.73 30.51 -5.40
C ASP A 163 15.29 31.64 -4.51
N TYR A 164 15.50 31.39 -3.21
CA TYR A 164 16.21 32.34 -2.35
C TYR A 164 17.71 32.42 -2.69
N SER A 165 18.33 31.32 -3.14
CA SER A 165 19.73 31.33 -3.59
C SER A 165 19.93 31.96 -4.97
N ASP A 166 18.96 31.82 -5.88
CA ASP A 166 19.06 32.34 -7.26
C ASP A 166 18.85 33.87 -7.32
N TYR A 167 18.11 34.44 -6.36
CA TYR A 167 18.01 35.89 -6.17
C TYR A 167 18.98 36.46 -5.12
N GLY A 168 20.05 35.72 -4.78
CA GLY A 168 21.20 36.25 -4.04
C GLY A 168 20.95 36.66 -2.59
N GLY A 169 19.82 36.27 -1.98
CA GLY A 169 19.45 36.73 -0.64
C GLY A 169 19.36 38.26 -0.48
N ASP A 170 19.39 39.00 -1.61
CA ASP A 170 19.37 40.43 -1.63
C ASP A 170 17.93 40.97 -1.56
N CYS A 171 17.80 42.27 -1.33
CA CYS A 171 16.49 42.89 -1.19
C CYS A 171 15.75 43.07 -2.51
N ASP A 172 16.43 42.94 -3.65
CA ASP A 172 15.78 42.92 -4.95
C ASP A 172 15.03 41.59 -5.17
N GLY A 173 15.61 40.47 -4.73
CA GLY A 173 14.96 39.16 -4.71
C GLY A 173 13.71 39.11 -3.85
N VAL A 174 13.84 39.57 -2.60
CA VAL A 174 12.72 39.64 -1.65
C VAL A 174 11.60 40.53 -2.22
N ALA A 175 11.95 41.67 -2.82
CA ALA A 175 10.96 42.57 -3.41
C ALA A 175 10.22 41.98 -4.61
N ARG A 176 10.93 41.34 -5.56
CA ARG A 176 10.31 40.68 -6.72
C ARG A 176 9.33 39.60 -6.28
N ARG A 177 9.77 38.71 -5.38
CA ARG A 177 8.94 37.62 -4.88
C ARG A 177 7.73 38.13 -4.11
N SER A 178 7.90 39.20 -3.32
CA SER A 178 6.80 39.85 -2.63
C SER A 178 5.75 40.45 -3.59
N VAL A 179 6.16 41.04 -4.71
CA VAL A 179 5.20 41.51 -5.73
C VAL A 179 4.50 40.31 -6.39
N GLN A 180 5.23 39.27 -6.78
CA GLN A 180 4.69 38.06 -7.40
C GLN A 180 3.67 37.34 -6.49
N GLN A 181 3.94 37.25 -5.19
CA GLN A 181 2.98 36.70 -4.23
C GLN A 181 1.71 37.57 -4.18
N ASN A 182 1.83 38.89 -4.27
CA ASN A 182 0.66 39.77 -4.30
C ASN A 182 -0.16 39.61 -5.58
N GLU A 183 0.50 39.45 -6.73
CA GLU A 183 -0.16 39.08 -7.98
C GLU A 183 -0.92 37.77 -7.84
N THR A 184 -0.32 36.76 -7.20
CA THR A 184 -0.98 35.48 -6.93
C THR A 184 -2.21 35.65 -6.04
N ASN A 185 -2.12 36.44 -4.96
CA ASN A 185 -3.26 36.80 -4.10
C ASN A 185 -4.41 37.43 -4.91
N ASN A 186 -4.09 38.32 -5.84
CA ASN A 186 -5.07 38.96 -6.71
C ASN A 186 -5.68 38.00 -7.73
N VAL A 187 -4.86 37.18 -8.40
CA VAL A 187 -5.29 36.20 -9.41
C VAL A 187 -6.18 35.12 -8.78
N GLN A 188 -5.78 34.60 -7.62
CA GLN A 188 -6.54 33.62 -6.85
C GLN A 188 -7.73 34.22 -6.10
N ARG A 189 -7.86 35.56 -6.10
CA ARG A 189 -8.91 36.31 -5.37
C ARG A 189 -8.96 35.97 -3.88
N CYS A 190 -7.79 35.77 -3.27
CA CYS A 190 -7.70 35.40 -1.85
C CYS A 190 -8.12 36.52 -0.90
N GLY A 191 -8.15 37.77 -1.37
CA GLY A 191 -8.58 38.93 -0.58
C GLY A 191 -7.64 39.27 0.57
N LEU A 192 -6.39 38.79 0.55
CA LEU A 192 -5.38 39.14 1.54
C LEU A 192 -4.99 40.61 1.35
N GLN A 193 -4.89 41.36 2.45
CA GLN A 193 -4.66 42.81 2.45
C GLN A 193 -3.61 43.19 3.49
N GLY A 194 -3.15 44.44 3.43
CA GLY A 194 -2.19 45.01 4.38
C GLY A 194 -0.84 45.31 3.74
N ARG A 195 0.12 45.74 4.58
CA ARG A 195 1.46 46.14 4.12
C ARG A 195 2.23 45.01 3.44
N ASP A 196 1.93 43.77 3.79
CA ASP A 196 2.53 42.58 3.18
C ASP A 196 1.96 42.30 1.78
N TRP A 197 0.76 42.81 1.44
CA TRP A 197 0.03 42.49 0.20
C TRP A 197 -0.16 43.73 -0.67
N ILE A 198 0.95 44.42 -0.94
CA ILE A 198 1.01 45.55 -1.88
C ILE A 198 1.76 45.15 -3.15
N SER A 199 1.43 45.79 -4.28
CA SER A 199 2.10 45.57 -5.57
C SER A 199 3.35 46.42 -5.78
N ASP A 200 3.69 47.30 -4.83
CA ASP A 200 4.81 48.22 -4.99
C ASP A 200 6.16 47.57 -4.65
N TYR A 201 6.98 47.39 -5.69
CA TYR A 201 8.31 46.82 -5.60
C TYR A 201 9.22 47.58 -4.63
N GLN A 202 9.26 48.91 -4.72
CA GLN A 202 10.19 49.74 -3.95
C GLN A 202 9.88 49.70 -2.46
N THR A 203 8.61 49.59 -2.09
CA THR A 203 8.19 49.42 -0.69
C THR A 203 8.66 48.08 -0.15
N HIS A 204 8.54 46.98 -0.90
CA HIS A 204 9.06 45.68 -0.46
C HIS A 204 10.60 45.66 -0.37
N LYS A 205 11.28 46.32 -1.32
CA LYS A 205 12.75 46.43 -1.31
C LYS A 205 13.24 47.19 -0.08
N ARG A 206 12.67 48.38 0.17
CA ARG A 206 13.01 49.19 1.34
C ARG A 206 12.70 48.48 2.65
N TYR A 207 11.55 47.82 2.75
CA TYR A 207 11.21 47.00 3.91
C TYR A 207 12.26 45.91 4.16
N CYS A 208 12.73 45.24 3.10
CA CYS A 208 13.80 44.28 3.22
C CYS A 208 15.12 44.91 3.70
N GLU A 209 15.51 46.05 3.14
CA GLU A 209 16.76 46.75 3.49
C GLU A 209 16.77 47.19 4.97
N GLU A 210 15.61 47.59 5.49
CA GLU A 210 15.41 48.00 6.88
C GLU A 210 15.27 46.82 7.85
N SER A 211 14.99 45.61 7.36
CA SER A 211 14.69 44.43 8.19
C SER A 211 15.94 43.58 8.46
N LEU A 212 15.95 42.87 9.60
CA LEU A 212 16.95 41.83 9.87
C LEU A 212 16.78 40.63 8.91
N PRO A 213 17.87 39.92 8.52
CA PRO A 213 17.79 38.80 7.58
C PRO A 213 16.71 37.74 7.91
N GLY A 214 16.55 37.36 9.18
CA GLY A 214 15.53 36.39 9.60
C GLY A 214 14.09 36.90 9.39
N VAL A 215 13.83 38.17 9.67
CA VAL A 215 12.50 38.79 9.52
C VAL A 215 12.06 38.83 8.05
N ARG A 216 13.00 39.04 7.13
CA ARG A 216 12.73 39.06 5.68
C ARG A 216 12.19 37.71 5.20
N LEU A 217 12.84 36.63 5.63
CA LEU A 217 12.46 35.25 5.28
C LEU A 217 11.12 34.87 5.91
N ASP A 218 10.92 35.22 7.18
CA ASP A 218 9.67 34.94 7.89
C ASP A 218 8.47 35.62 7.23
N GLY A 219 8.65 36.85 6.73
CA GLY A 219 7.63 37.56 5.93
C GLY A 219 7.24 36.79 4.68
N LEU A 220 8.21 36.38 3.86
CA LEU A 220 7.95 35.60 2.64
C LEU A 220 7.30 34.24 2.93
N ARG A 221 7.72 33.55 4.00
CA ARG A 221 7.14 32.27 4.45
C ARG A 221 5.70 32.44 4.90
N ASN A 222 5.42 33.47 5.70
CA ASN A 222 4.08 33.76 6.18
C ASN A 222 3.12 34.01 5.02
N ARG A 223 3.56 34.80 4.03
CA ARG A 223 2.78 35.07 2.82
C ARG A 223 2.50 33.81 2.01
N GLN A 224 3.51 32.95 1.84
CA GLN A 224 3.34 31.68 1.13
C GLN A 224 2.30 30.78 1.82
N ARG A 225 2.33 30.70 3.16
CA ARG A 225 1.34 29.93 3.93
C ARG A 225 -0.08 30.46 3.74
N GLN A 226 -0.25 31.78 3.72
CA GLN A 226 -1.56 32.41 3.48
C GLN A 226 -2.10 32.09 2.07
N LEU A 227 -1.25 32.13 1.04
CA LEU A 227 -1.64 31.74 -0.33
C LEU A 227 -2.01 30.27 -0.44
N GLN A 228 -1.25 29.39 0.21
CA GLN A 228 -1.55 27.95 0.23
C GLN A 228 -2.89 27.68 0.93
N ALA A 229 -3.17 28.34 2.05
CA ALA A 229 -4.45 28.23 2.76
C ALA A 229 -5.63 28.71 1.90
N CYS A 230 -5.43 29.74 1.08
CA CYS A 230 -6.43 30.21 0.12
C CYS A 230 -6.69 29.19 -1.00
N SER A 231 -5.65 28.52 -1.50
CA SER A 231 -5.75 27.57 -2.64
C SER A 231 -6.43 26.24 -2.28
N GLY A 232 -6.65 25.96 -0.99
CA GLY A 232 -7.20 24.71 -0.47
C GLY A 232 -8.69 24.71 -0.15
N ASN A 233 -9.39 25.83 -0.38
CA ASN A 233 -10.85 25.98 -0.26
C ASN A 233 -11.50 26.11 -1.64
#